data_AF-A0A2H4VEB6-F1
#
_entry.id   AF-A0A2H4VEB6-F1
#
_cell.length_a   1.000
_cell.length_b   1.000
_cell.length_c   1.000
_cell.angle_alpha   90.00
_cell.angle_beta   90.00
_cell.angle_gamma   90.00
#
_symmetry.space_group_name_H-M   'P 1'
#
loop_
_entity.id
_entity.type
_entity.pdbx_description
1 polymer ?
#
loop_
_entity_poly.entity_id
_entity_poly.type
_entity_poly.pdbx_seq_one_letter_code
_entity_poly.pdbx_strand_id
1 'polypeptide(L)' 'MFGSNNNNDRGNSSPINEGGEYDVHIEDTGRDGDGIARIEGFVVFVSGAKEGEEVKIRINSVRRNFAFAEVVD' A
#
# COMPACT_ATOMS: atom_id res chain seq x y z
N MET A 1 23.10 -36.81 -5.58
CA MET A 1 22.25 -36.16 -4.57
C MET A 1 22.09 -34.72 -5.02
N PHE A 2 20.92 -34.34 -5.55
CA PHE A 2 20.70 -33.01 -6.12
C PHE A 2 20.12 -32.07 -5.06
N GLY A 3 20.64 -30.85 -5.05
CA GLY A 3 20.43 -29.84 -4.03
C GLY A 3 19.00 -29.33 -3.92
N SER A 4 18.74 -28.80 -2.73
CA SER A 4 17.59 -28.02 -2.32
C SER A 4 17.12 -27.02 -3.37
N ASN A 5 15.80 -26.93 -3.59
CA ASN A 5 15.17 -25.68 -4.02
C ASN A 5 13.93 -25.44 -3.15
N ASN A 6 14.08 -24.51 -2.22
CA ASN A 6 13.03 -23.98 -1.35
C ASN A 6 12.00 -23.23 -2.22
N ASN A 7 11.00 -23.94 -2.72
CA ASN A 7 9.86 -23.34 -3.40
C ASN A 7 8.70 -23.23 -2.42
N ASN A 8 8.78 -22.32 -1.45
CA ASN A 8 7.64 -21.98 -0.59
C ASN A 8 7.47 -20.46 -0.37
N ASP A 9 7.90 -19.62 -1.31
CA ASP A 9 7.42 -18.23 -1.47
C ASP A 9 5.98 -18.20 -2.01
N ARG A 10 5.10 -19.03 -1.44
CA ARG A 10 3.67 -18.98 -1.71
C ARG A 10 3.08 -17.85 -0.89
N GLY A 11 2.92 -16.68 -1.52
CA GLY A 11 1.70 -15.91 -1.34
C GLY A 11 1.79 -14.61 -0.57
N ASN A 12 2.73 -13.73 -0.91
CA ASN A 12 2.46 -12.30 -0.76
C ASN A 12 2.57 -11.59 -2.11
N SER A 13 1.63 -11.89 -3.01
CA SER A 13 1.41 -11.10 -4.23
C SER A 13 0.61 -9.84 -3.89
N SER A 14 0.99 -9.14 -2.82
CA SER A 14 0.47 -7.80 -2.59
C SER A 14 1.22 -6.88 -3.54
N PRO A 15 0.54 -6.01 -4.31
CA PRO A 15 1.20 -5.10 -5.26
C PRO A 15 2.11 -4.08 -4.57
N ILE A 16 2.06 -4.03 -3.24
CA ILE A 16 2.79 -3.10 -2.38
C ILE A 16 3.65 -3.83 -1.36
N ASN A 17 4.78 -3.21 -1.04
CA ASN A 17 5.73 -3.69 -0.05
C ASN A 17 5.73 -2.80 1.19
N GLU A 18 5.78 -3.41 2.38
CA GLU A 18 6.02 -2.69 3.63
C GLU A 18 7.36 -1.95 3.59
N GLY A 19 7.35 -0.70 4.02
CA GLY A 19 8.48 0.23 3.98
C GLY A 19 8.75 0.86 2.62
N GLY A 20 8.06 0.41 1.56
CA GLY A 20 8.18 0.96 0.21
C GLY A 20 7.46 2.29 0.07
N GLU A 21 7.96 3.13 -0.83
CA GLU A 21 7.37 4.42 -1.20
C GLU A 21 6.69 4.30 -2.55
N TYR A 22 5.48 4.84 -2.65
CA TYR A 22 4.65 4.77 -3.85
C TYR A 22 4.01 6.13 -4.08
N ASP A 23 4.03 6.58 -5.32
CA ASP A 23 3.26 7.73 -5.77
C ASP A 23 1.83 7.25 -6.04
N VAL A 24 0.86 7.81 -5.33
CA VAL A 24 -0.55 7.43 -5.48
C VAL A 24 -1.42 8.66 -5.67
N HIS A 25 -2.50 8.48 -6.41
CA HIS A 25 -3.59 9.44 -6.45
C HIS A 25 -4.63 9.07 -5.40
N ILE A 26 -5.03 10.06 -4.61
CA ILE A 26 -6.11 9.90 -3.64
C ILE A 26 -7.44 10.06 -4.37
N GLU A 27 -8.15 8.95 -4.52
CA GLU A 27 -9.42 8.89 -5.23
C GLU A 27 -10.59 9.40 -4.37
N ASP A 28 -10.45 9.32 -3.04
CA ASP A 28 -11.51 9.67 -2.10
C ASP A 28 -10.92 10.02 -0.72
N THR A 29 -11.65 10.76 0.12
CA THR A 29 -11.27 11.02 1.51
C THR A 29 -12.38 10.57 2.46
N GLY A 30 -12.02 9.78 3.47
CA GLY A 30 -12.92 9.43 4.56
C GLY A 30 -13.34 10.64 5.40
N ARG A 31 -14.43 10.48 6.15
CA ARG A 31 -14.94 11.53 7.07
C ARG A 31 -13.96 11.94 8.16
N ASP A 32 -13.05 11.05 8.55
CA ASP A 32 -12.02 11.28 9.55
C ASP A 32 -10.78 12.00 8.98
N GLY A 33 -10.75 12.26 7.66
CA GLY A 33 -9.64 12.93 6.98
C GLY A 33 -8.54 11.98 6.47
N ASP A 34 -8.82 10.68 6.43
CA ASP A 34 -7.92 9.68 5.82
C ASP A 34 -8.17 9.60 4.30
N GLY A 35 -7.11 9.75 3.52
CA GLY A 35 -7.15 9.55 2.07
C GLY A 35 -7.25 8.08 1.72
N ILE A 36 -8.05 7.76 0.70
CA ILE A 36 -8.23 6.42 0.18
C ILE A 36 -7.55 6.35 -1.18
N ALA A 37 -6.42 5.64 -1.24
CA ALA A 37 -5.73 5.32 -2.47
C ALA A 37 -6.04 3.88 -2.91
N ARG A 38 -6.05 3.64 -4.21
CA ARG A 38 -6.28 2.30 -4.77
C ARG A 38 -5.18 1.93 -5.76
N ILE A 39 -4.35 0.96 -5.39
CA ILE A 39 -3.23 0.48 -6.22
C ILE A 39 -3.61 -0.87 -6.79
N GLU A 40 -3.89 -0.95 -8.10
CA GLU A 40 -4.27 -2.20 -8.77
C GLU A 40 -5.45 -2.94 -8.10
N GLY A 41 -6.39 -2.19 -7.52
CA GLY A 41 -7.54 -2.74 -6.78
C GLY A 41 -7.27 -3.04 -5.30
N PHE A 42 -6.03 -2.84 -4.82
CA PHE A 42 -5.65 -2.93 -3.42
C PHE A 42 -5.90 -1.60 -2.71
N VAL A 43 -6.61 -1.62 -1.58
CA VAL A 43 -6.98 -0.41 -0.83
C VAL A 43 -5.85 -0.01 0.10
N VAL A 44 -5.41 1.24 -0.01
CA VAL A 44 -4.39 1.82 0.87
C VAL A 44 -4.98 3.04 1.57
N PHE A 45 -4.98 2.99 2.89
CA PHE A 45 -5.38 4.10 3.73
C PHE A 45 -4.17 5.00 3.97
N VAL A 46 -4.29 6.25 3.56
CA VAL A 46 -3.24 7.25 3.61
C VAL A 46 -3.61 8.32 4.62
N SER A 47 -2.94 8.32 5.76
CA SER A 47 -3.21 9.34 6.77
C SER A 47 -2.65 10.69 6.34
N GLY A 48 -3.49 11.73 6.37
CA GLY A 48 -3.08 13.10 6.05
C GLY A 48 -3.18 13.48 4.57
N ALA A 49 -3.78 12.65 3.73
CA ALA A 49 -3.98 12.93 2.31
C ALA A 49 -5.44 13.29 1.98
N LYS A 50 -5.67 14.10 0.95
CA LYS A 50 -7.00 14.54 0.51
C LYS A 50 -7.31 14.08 -0.91
N GLU A 51 -8.60 13.88 -1.18
CA GLU A 51 -9.15 13.56 -2.49
C GLU A 51 -8.66 14.55 -3.56
N GLY A 52 -8.20 14.00 -4.68
CA GLY A 52 -7.69 14.77 -5.81
C GLY A 52 -6.22 15.18 -5.70
N GLU A 53 -5.53 14.86 -4.60
CA GLU A 53 -4.08 15.07 -4.49
C GLU A 53 -3.29 13.84 -4.97
N GLU A 54 -2.18 14.09 -5.67
CA GLU A 54 -1.14 13.10 -5.93
C GLU A 54 -0.03 13.33 -4.91
N VAL A 55 0.15 12.38 -4.00
CA VAL A 55 1.13 12.47 -2.92
C VAL A 55 1.99 11.22 -2.89
N LYS A 56 3.22 11.38 -2.39
CA LYS A 56 4.08 10.23 -2.14
C LYS A 56 3.74 9.65 -0.79
N ILE A 57 3.41 8.36 -0.78
CA ILE A 57 3.05 7.64 0.41
C ILE A 57 4.11 6.60 0.74
N ARG A 58 4.32 6.36 2.04
CA ARG A 58 5.15 5.26 2.52
C ARG A 58 4.28 4.22 3.20
N ILE A 59 4.37 2.97 2.74
CA ILE A 59 3.63 1.86 3.34
C ILE A 59 4.26 1.52 4.69
N ASN A 60 3.50 1.66 5.76
CA ASN A 60 3.96 1.29 7.10
C ASN A 60 3.61 -0.15 7.46
N SER A 61 2.47 -0.63 6.98
CA SER A 61 1.98 -1.96 7.30
C SER A 61 1.04 -2.46 6.23
N VAL A 62 1.30 -3.67 5.73
CA VAL A 62 0.42 -4.37 4.80
C VAL A 62 -0.39 -5.39 5.59
N ARG A 63 -1.70 -5.41 5.33
CA ARG A 63 -2.63 -6.41 5.85
C ARG A 63 -3.14 -7.25 4.68
N ARG A 64 -3.92 -8.28 5.00
CA ARG A 64 -4.38 -9.28 4.04
C ARG A 64 -5.21 -8.71 2.88
N ASN A 65 -5.92 -7.60 3.10
CA ASN A 65 -6.85 -6.97 2.14
C ASN A 65 -6.63 -5.46 1.93
N PHE A 66 -5.78 -4.82 2.75
CA PHE A 66 -5.55 -3.38 2.72
C PHE A 66 -4.19 -3.06 3.35
N ALA A 67 -3.72 -1.82 3.20
CA ALA A 67 -2.51 -1.36 3.87
C ALA A 67 -2.69 0.03 4.46
N PHE A 68 -1.83 0.33 5.42
CA PHE A 68 -1.69 1.65 5.99
C PHE A 68 -0.43 2.30 5.47
N ALA A 69 -0.58 3.56 5.08
CA ALA A 69 0.49 4.41 4.61
C ALA A 69 0.37 5.80 5.20
N GLU A 70 1.48 6.51 5.22
CA GLU A 70 1.54 7.92 5.60
C GLU A 70 2.07 8.75 4.43
N VAL A 71 1.63 10.00 4.34
CA VAL A 71 2.19 10.97 3.39
C VAL A 71 3.60 11.33 3.83
N VAL A 72 4.56 11.25 2.91
CA VAL A 72 5.96 11.65 3.16
C VAL A 72 6.37 12.93 2.42
N ASP A 73 5.59 13.39 1.44
CA ASP A 73 5.81 14.63 0.68
C ASP A 73 4.48 15.25 0.20
#